data_AF-A0A838NJA4-F1
#
_entry.id   AF-A0A838NJA4-F1
#
_cell.length_a   1.000
_cell.length_b   1.000
_cell.length_c   1.000
_cell.angle_alpha   90.00
_cell.angle_beta   90.00
_cell.angle_gamma   90.00
#
_symmetry.space_group_name_H-M   'P 1'
#
loop_
_entity.id
_entity.type
_entity.pdbx_description
1 polymer ?
#
loop_
_entity_poly.entity_id
_entity_poly.type
_entity_poly.pdbx_seq_one_letter_code
_entity_poly.pdbx_strand_id
1 'polypeptide(L)' 'MRGLVLASLALFPTAARAQAALDSVDRYVRAELTRQRIPGLSVAVLRGDSVLLARGYGFANLEHRVPATDST' A
#
# COMPACT_ATOMS: atom_id res chain seq x y z
N MET A 1 25.92 14.15 40.88
CA MET A 1 25.68 12.76 40.41
C MET A 1 24.70 12.85 39.25
N ARG A 2 25.21 12.68 38.02
CA ARG A 2 24.44 12.83 36.77
C ARG A 2 23.57 11.59 36.58
N GLY A 3 22.28 11.71 36.88
CA GLY A 3 21.30 10.66 36.65
C GLY A 3 21.15 10.40 35.15
N LEU A 4 21.60 9.22 34.73
CA LEU A 4 21.52 8.71 33.37
C LEU A 4 20.05 8.44 33.04
N VAL A 5 19.41 9.27 32.22
CA VAL A 5 18.06 8.98 31.70
C VAL A 5 18.21 8.03 30.51
N LEU A 6 18.16 6.73 30.78
CA LEU A 6 17.86 5.70 29.77
C LEU A 6 16.35 5.72 29.51
N ALA A 7 15.90 6.64 28.67
CA ALA A 7 14.54 6.63 28.16
C ALA A 7 14.40 5.46 27.17
N SER A 8 13.81 4.38 27.67
CA SER A 8 13.29 3.20 26.99
C SER A 8 12.83 3.43 25.53
N LEU A 9 13.58 2.86 24.59
CA LEU A 9 13.24 2.79 23.17
C LEU A 9 12.29 1.61 22.92
N ALA A 10 11.05 1.70 23.38
CA ALA A 10 10.05 0.62 23.19
C ALA A 10 8.69 1.18 22.76
N LEU A 11 8.56 1.66 21.52
CA LEU A 11 7.25 2.10 21.01
C LEU A 11 7.11 2.16 19.48
N PHE A 12 7.17 1.05 18.73
CA PHE A 12 6.77 1.07 17.30
C PHE A 12 6.02 -0.17 16.74
N PRO A 13 5.14 -0.89 17.47
CA PRO A 13 4.44 -2.06 16.88
C PRO A 13 3.25 -1.70 15.96
N THR A 14 2.75 -0.46 15.98
CA THR A 14 1.56 -0.03 15.22
C THR A 14 1.86 0.29 13.76
N ALA A 15 2.95 1.03 13.51
CA ALA A 15 3.36 1.39 12.15
C ALA A 15 3.70 0.15 11.30
N ALA A 16 4.45 -0.81 11.89
CA ALA A 16 4.80 -2.05 11.24
C ALA A 16 3.58 -2.90 10.88
N ARG A 17 2.55 -2.94 11.74
CA ARG A 17 1.29 -3.64 11.45
C ARG A 17 0.50 -2.99 10.33
N ALA A 18 0.44 -1.65 10.31
CA ALA A 18 -0.23 -0.92 9.24
C ALA A 18 0.46 -1.18 7.89
N GLN A 19 1.80 -1.17 7.86
CA GLN A 19 2.56 -1.50 6.66
C GLN A 19 2.28 -2.92 6.20
N ALA A 20 2.34 -3.90 7.10
CA ALA A 20 2.06 -5.31 6.76
C ALA A 20 0.64 -5.52 6.20
N ALA A 21 -0.35 -4.76 6.69
CA ALA A 21 -1.70 -4.78 6.16
C ALA A 21 -1.75 -4.23 4.71
N LEU A 22 -1.10 -3.10 4.43
CA LEU A 22 -1.02 -2.53 3.08
C LEU A 22 -0.28 -3.45 2.11
N ASP A 23 0.80 -4.10 2.56
CA ASP A 23 1.52 -5.10 1.77
C ASP A 23 0.64 -6.30 1.42
N SER A 24 -0.27 -6.68 2.32
CA SER A 24 -1.25 -7.75 2.06
C SER A 24 -2.27 -7.36 1.00
N VAL A 25 -2.70 -6.09 0.97
CA VAL A 25 -3.57 -5.55 -0.07
C VAL A 25 -2.87 -5.56 -1.42
N ASP A 26 -1.62 -5.06 -1.51
CA ASP A 26 -0.86 -5.05 -2.76
C ASP A 26 -0.69 -6.48 -3.32
N ARG A 27 -0.37 -7.46 -2.47
CA ARG A 27 -0.25 -8.86 -2.88
C ARG A 27 -1.57 -9.44 -3.37
N TYR A 28 -2.66 -9.16 -2.67
CA TYR A 28 -3.99 -9.62 -3.06
C TYR A 28 -4.40 -9.05 -4.43
N VAL A 29 -4.25 -7.74 -4.62
CA VAL A 29 -4.63 -7.08 -5.88
C VAL A 29 -3.83 -7.66 -7.05
N ARG A 30 -2.51 -7.84 -6.90
CA ARG A 30 -1.68 -8.47 -7.95
C ARG A 30 -2.13 -9.91 -8.29
N ALA A 31 -2.51 -10.69 -7.27
CA ALA A 31 -3.03 -12.02 -7.48
C ALA A 31 -4.36 -11.98 -8.27
N GLU A 32 -5.25 -11.04 -7.95
CA GLU A 32 -6.53 -10.88 -8.65
C GLU A 32 -6.38 -10.38 -10.09
N LEU A 33 -5.44 -9.48 -10.40
CA LEU A 33 -5.14 -9.12 -11.80
C LEU A 33 -4.87 -10.38 -12.64
N THR A 34 -4.05 -11.28 -12.09
CA THR A 34 -3.65 -12.52 -12.77
C THR A 34 -4.82 -13.51 -12.85
N ARG A 35 -5.50 -13.76 -11.72
CA ARG A 35 -6.59 -14.74 -11.62
C ARG A 35 -7.78 -14.36 -12.50
N GLN A 36 -8.12 -13.09 -12.52
CA GLN A 36 -9.28 -12.58 -13.25
C GLN A 36 -8.94 -12.11 -14.67
N ARG A 37 -7.65 -12.11 -15.04
CA ARG A 37 -7.16 -11.60 -16.34
C ARG A 37 -7.55 -10.13 -16.57
N ILE A 38 -7.48 -9.31 -15.52
CA ILE A 38 -7.71 -7.88 -15.60
C ILE A 38 -6.39 -7.20 -16.02
N PRO A 39 -6.37 -6.42 -17.12
CA PRO A 39 -5.14 -5.82 -17.64
C PRO A 39 -4.58 -4.72 -16.73
N GLY A 40 -5.45 -3.96 -16.09
CA GLY A 40 -5.09 -2.99 -15.07
C GLY A 40 -6.29 -2.46 -14.29
N LEU A 41 -6.03 -1.94 -13.09
CA LEU A 41 -7.03 -1.34 -12.21
C LEU A 41 -6.37 -0.38 -11.22
N SER A 42 -7.15 0.54 -10.67
CA SER A 42 -6.70 1.51 -9.66
C SER A 42 -7.42 1.29 -8.34
N VAL A 43 -6.67 1.31 -7.23
CA VAL A 43 -7.19 1.09 -5.88
C VAL A 43 -6.81 2.24 -4.97
N ALA A 44 -7.78 2.72 -4.20
CA ALA A 44 -7.56 3.57 -3.05
C ALA A 44 -8.09 2.92 -1.76
N VAL A 45 -7.36 3.08 -0.67
CA VAL A 45 -7.78 2.68 0.69
C VAL A 45 -7.75 3.92 1.57
N LEU A 46 -8.88 4.24 2.19
CA LEU A 46 -9.02 5.42 3.04
C LEU A 46 -9.42 5.03 4.46
N ARG A 47 -9.06 5.87 5.42
CA ARG A 47 -9.54 5.82 6.81
C ARG A 47 -9.93 7.24 7.22
N GLY A 48 -11.22 7.50 7.30
CA GLY A 48 -11.71 8.88 7.39
C GLY A 48 -11.19 9.68 6.21
N ASP A 49 -10.59 10.84 6.49
CA ASP A 49 -10.01 11.73 5.48
C ASP A 49 -8.56 11.37 5.09
N SER A 50 -7.99 10.30 5.67
CA SER A 50 -6.62 9.88 5.39
C SER A 50 -6.57 8.83 4.27
N VAL A 51 -5.83 9.12 3.21
CA VAL A 51 -5.47 8.15 2.17
C VAL A 51 -4.34 7.26 2.68
N LEU A 52 -4.62 5.98 2.86
CA LEU A 52 -3.66 4.96 3.30
C LEU A 52 -2.98 4.25 2.11
N LEU A 53 -3.66 4.18 0.97
CA LEU A 53 -3.14 3.65 -0.29
C LEU A 53 -3.84 4.38 -1.44
N ALA A 54 -3.11 4.74 -2.48
CA ALA A 54 -3.63 5.13 -3.78
C ALA A 54 -2.63 4.65 -4.83
N ARG A 55 -3.04 3.72 -5.70
CA ARG A 55 -2.12 3.06 -6.63
C ARG A 55 -2.86 2.47 -7.83
N GLY A 56 -2.24 2.58 -9.00
CA GLY A 56 -2.58 1.78 -10.18
C GLY A 56 -1.77 0.48 -10.26
N TYR A 57 -2.42 -0.57 -10.75
CA TYR A 57 -1.86 -1.90 -10.95
C TYR A 57 -2.05 -2.29 -12.43
N GLY A 58 -1.02 -2.85 -13.06
CA GLY A 58 -1.08 -3.25 -14.46
C GLY A 58 -1.06 -2.08 -15.43
N PHE A 59 -1.82 -2.18 -16.52
CA PHE A 59 -1.85 -1.20 -17.60
C PHE A 59 -3.24 -0.61 -17.81
N ALA A 60 -3.30 0.70 -18.00
CA ALA A 60 -4.48 1.40 -18.47
C ALA A 60 -4.71 1.20 -19.98
N ASN A 61 -3.63 0.96 -20.72
CA ASN A 61 -3.70 0.64 -22.15
C ASN A 61 -2.59 -0.38 -22.47
N LEU A 62 -2.98 -1.54 -23.01
CA LEU A 62 -2.06 -2.64 -23.29
C LEU A 62 -1.25 -2.39 -24.56
N GLU A 63 -1.89 -1.86 -25.59
CA GLU A 63 -1.34 -1.62 -26.92
C GLU A 63 -0.17 -0.63 -26.84
N HIS A 64 -0.35 0.42 -26.06
CA HIS A 64 0.61 1.48 -25.84
C HIS A 64 1.41 1.30 -24.54
N ARG A 65 1.16 0.23 -23.79
CA ARG A 65 1.81 -0.08 -22.50
C ARG A 65 1.75 1.08 -21.51
N VAL A 66 0.62 1.78 -21.47
CA VAL A 66 0.42 2.88 -20.51
C VAL A 66 0.14 2.27 -19.15
N PRO A 67 0.96 2.50 -18.12
CA PRO A 67 0.72 1.96 -16.79
C PRO A 67 -0.55 2.57 -16.20
N ALA A 68 -1.30 1.77 -15.45
CA ALA A 68 -2.37 2.32 -14.62
C ALA A 68 -1.74 3.16 -13.49
N THR A 69 -2.34 4.31 -13.21
CA THR A 69 -1.99 5.19 -12.08
C THR A 69 -3.14 5.25 -11.08
N ASP A 70 -2.94 5.91 -9.95
CA ASP A 70 -4.01 6.19 -8.97
C ASP A 70 -5.12 7.13 -9.48
N SER A 71 -4.94 7.70 -10.67
CA SER A 71 -5.72 8.80 -11.25
C SER A 71 -6.14 8.52 -12.69
N THR A 72 -5.99 7.29 -13.18
CA THR A 72 -6.43 6.88 -14.52
C THR A 72 -7.94 6.68 -14.59
#